data_AF-A0A7S2A5T9-F1
#
_entry.id   AF-A0A7S2A5T9-F1
#
_cell.length_a   1.000
_cell.length_b   1.000
_cell.length_c   1.000
_cell.angle_alpha   90.00
_cell.angle_beta   90.00
_cell.angle_gamma   90.00
#
_symmetry.space_group_name_H-M   'P 1'
#
loop_
_entity.id
_entity.type
_entity.pdbx_description
1 polymer ?
#
loop_
_entity_poly.entity_id
_entity_poly.type
_entity_poly.pdbx_seq_one_letter_code
_entity_poly.pdbx_strand_id
1 'polypeptide(L)'
;QKQTSGRPTKIGIATVPAAMSSDKDLVPLRKTLESLKDIRAALLPFLKQLKRGSSSSDPTPDPHVTAEARAATALAMGTLRYMAARLRGQDRGRKKDDPLRAELDKMRKMLMTLRSLEKKRNGGGGGEAEGGG
;
A
#
# COMPACT_ATOMS: atom_id res chain seq x y z
N GLN A 1 28.84 -36.20 -58.98
CA GLN A 1 27.63 -35.85 -58.21
C GLN A 1 28.03 -35.63 -56.75
N LYS A 2 27.49 -34.57 -56.13
CA LYS A 2 28.00 -33.92 -54.90
C LYS A 2 27.66 -34.71 -53.62
N GLN A 3 28.65 -34.96 -52.78
CA GLN A 3 28.46 -35.29 -51.36
C GLN A 3 28.10 -34.00 -50.61
N THR A 4 27.02 -34.01 -49.81
CA THR A 4 26.72 -32.93 -48.86
C THR A 4 26.81 -33.50 -47.45
N SER A 5 27.83 -33.06 -46.72
CA SER A 5 28.05 -33.38 -45.31
C SER A 5 27.08 -32.56 -44.46
N GLY A 6 26.13 -33.23 -43.81
CA GLY A 6 25.28 -32.61 -42.78
C GLY A 6 26.11 -32.25 -41.56
N ARG A 7 26.17 -30.96 -41.24
CA ARG A 7 26.88 -30.39 -40.10
C ARG A 7 25.94 -30.39 -38.88
N PRO A 8 26.26 -31.05 -37.75
CA PRO A 8 25.45 -30.92 -36.54
C PRO A 8 25.84 -29.63 -35.80
N THR A 9 24.94 -28.66 -35.80
CA THR A 9 25.09 -27.42 -35.01
C THR A 9 24.81 -27.75 -33.54
N LYS A 10 25.86 -27.86 -32.72
CA LYS A 10 25.75 -27.87 -31.26
C LYS A 10 25.18 -26.51 -30.82
N ILE A 11 23.92 -26.50 -30.38
CA ILE A 11 23.32 -25.35 -29.70
C ILE A 11 24.02 -25.25 -28.33
N GLY A 12 24.99 -24.34 -28.24
CA GLY A 12 25.60 -23.97 -26.97
C GLY A 12 24.54 -23.32 -26.09
N ILE A 13 24.18 -23.98 -25.00
CA ILE A 13 23.37 -23.40 -23.94
C ILE A 13 24.25 -22.30 -23.33
N ALA A 14 23.96 -21.05 -23.66
CA ALA A 14 24.62 -19.91 -23.05
C ALA A 14 24.29 -19.93 -21.55
N THR A 15 25.27 -20.35 -20.75
CA THR A 15 25.26 -20.17 -19.30
C THR A 15 25.09 -18.67 -19.05
N VAL A 16 23.92 -18.29 -18.56
CA VAL A 16 23.65 -16.92 -18.14
C VAL A 16 24.66 -16.62 -17.03
N PRO A 17 25.52 -15.60 -17.16
CA PRO A 17 26.50 -15.30 -16.14
C PRO A 17 25.76 -14.95 -14.86
N ALA A 18 26.13 -15.63 -13.76
CA ALA A 18 25.77 -15.28 -12.40
C ALA A 18 26.43 -13.94 -12.04
N ALA A 19 25.96 -12.86 -12.67
CA ALA A 19 26.44 -11.51 -12.45
C ALA A 19 25.91 -11.01 -11.10
N MET A 20 26.72 -11.25 -10.07
CA MET A 20 27.06 -10.29 -9.02
C MET A 20 25.88 -9.47 -8.47
N SER A 21 25.10 -10.06 -7.56
CA SER A 21 24.29 -9.26 -6.64
C SER A 21 25.22 -8.76 -5.53
N SER A 22 25.80 -7.57 -5.71
CA SER A 22 26.60 -6.98 -4.64
C SER A 22 25.65 -6.58 -3.51
N ASP A 23 26.08 -6.66 -2.24
CA ASP A 23 25.21 -6.34 -1.10
C ASP A 23 24.66 -4.89 -1.16
N LYS A 24 25.37 -4.02 -1.90
CA LYS A 24 24.95 -2.64 -2.23
C LYS A 24 23.71 -2.60 -3.12
N ASP A 25 23.56 -3.54 -4.05
CA ASP A 25 22.41 -3.65 -4.96
C ASP A 25 21.14 -4.12 -4.23
N LEU A 26 21.31 -4.75 -3.06
CA LEU A 26 20.21 -5.23 -2.22
C LEU A 26 19.65 -4.15 -1.26
N VAL A 27 20.33 -3.01 -1.11
CA VAL A 27 19.93 -1.93 -0.20
C VAL A 27 18.49 -1.43 -0.46
N PRO A 28 18.06 -1.16 -1.71
CA PRO A 28 16.68 -0.74 -1.98
C PRO A 28 15.65 -1.81 -1.59
N LEU A 29 15.99 -3.09 -1.78
CA LEU A 29 15.13 -4.21 -1.41
C LEU A 29 14.98 -4.33 0.10
N ARG A 30 16.09 -4.20 0.85
CA ARG A 30 16.09 -4.18 2.32
C ARG A 30 15.26 -3.03 2.88
N LYS A 31 15.38 -1.83 2.30
CA LYS A 31 14.55 -0.67 2.67
C LYS A 31 13.06 -0.93 2.42
N THR A 32 12.73 -1.53 1.28
CA THR A 32 11.35 -1.90 0.94
C THR A 32 10.79 -2.91 1.95
N LEU A 33 11.57 -3.92 2.31
CA LEU A 33 11.19 -4.92 3.31
C LEU A 33 10.92 -4.28 4.68
N GLU A 34 11.75 -3.34 5.10
CA GLU A 34 11.55 -2.63 6.36
C GLU A 34 10.28 -1.78 6.34
N SER A 35 10.04 -1.01 5.27
CA SER A 35 8.80 -0.26 5.10
C SER A 35 7.55 -1.15 5.11
N LEU A 36 7.63 -2.38 4.58
CA LEU A 36 6.53 -3.33 4.63
C LEU A 36 6.25 -3.84 6.05
N LYS A 37 7.28 -4.02 6.88
CA LYS A 37 7.11 -4.35 8.31
C LYS A 37 6.43 -3.20 9.05
N ASP A 38 6.83 -1.96 8.79
CA ASP A 38 6.23 -0.77 9.39
C ASP A 38 4.76 -0.64 9.01
N ILE A 39 4.43 -0.80 7.73
CA ILE A 39 3.04 -0.80 7.25
C ILE A 39 2.23 -1.89 7.95
N ARG A 40 2.78 -3.11 8.08
CA ARG A 40 2.10 -4.20 8.79
C ARG A 40 1.85 -3.86 10.26
N ALA A 41 2.86 -3.32 10.95
CA ALA A 41 2.77 -2.92 12.35
C ALA A 41 1.70 -1.84 12.54
N ALA A 42 1.66 -0.84 11.67
CA ALA A 42 0.68 0.25 11.70
C ALA A 42 -0.75 -0.24 11.39
N LEU A 43 -0.92 -1.27 10.55
CA LEU A 43 -2.25 -1.81 10.20
C LEU A 43 -2.83 -2.77 11.23
N LEU A 44 -1.98 -3.46 12.00
CA LEU A 44 -2.41 -4.43 13.01
C LEU A 44 -3.51 -3.94 13.96
N PRO A 45 -3.46 -2.74 14.56
CA PRO A 45 -4.55 -2.27 15.42
C PRO A 45 -5.89 -2.15 14.68
N PHE A 46 -5.88 -1.59 13.47
CA PHE A 46 -7.10 -1.46 12.65
C PHE A 46 -7.67 -2.84 12.27
N LEU A 47 -6.82 -3.79 11.89
CA LEU A 47 -7.26 -5.15 11.54
C LEU A 47 -7.84 -5.90 12.75
N LYS A 48 -7.23 -5.75 13.94
CA LYS A 48 -7.76 -6.33 15.18
C LYS A 48 -9.14 -5.75 15.51
N GLN A 49 -9.31 -4.44 15.33
CA GLN A 49 -10.57 -3.76 15.57
C GLN A 49 -11.68 -4.22 14.62
N LEU A 50 -11.36 -4.36 13.33
CA LEU A 50 -12.31 -4.87 12.33
C LEU A 50 -12.71 -6.33 12.60
N LYS A 51 -11.78 -7.15 13.12
CA LYS A 51 -12.06 -8.55 13.48
C LYS A 51 -13.00 -8.66 14.70
N ARG A 52 -12.87 -7.80 15.71
CA ARG A 52 -13.76 -7.77 16.88
C ARG A 52 -15.20 -7.40 16.53
N GLY A 53 -15.39 -6.43 15.63
CA GLY A 53 -16.73 -6.05 15.16
C GLY A 53 -17.48 -7.13 14.36
N SER A 54 -16.84 -8.26 14.03
CA SER A 54 -17.48 -9.40 13.35
C SER A 54 -17.94 -10.51 14.29
N SER A 55 -17.52 -10.52 15.56
CA SER A 55 -18.01 -11.48 16.56
C SER A 55 -19.28 -10.95 17.21
N SER A 56 -20.36 -11.73 17.14
CA SER A 56 -21.72 -11.37 17.60
C SER A 56 -21.86 -11.14 19.12
N SER A 57 -20.77 -11.24 19.88
CA SER A 57 -20.75 -11.16 21.34
C SER A 57 -20.13 -9.87 21.90
N ASP A 58 -19.52 -9.02 21.08
CA ASP A 58 -18.92 -7.76 21.53
C ASP A 58 -19.89 -6.58 21.33
N PRO A 59 -19.83 -5.55 22.20
CA PRO A 59 -20.59 -4.32 21.99
C PRO A 59 -20.28 -3.74 20.60
N THR A 60 -21.32 -3.29 19.90
CA THR A 60 -21.22 -2.73 18.55
C THR A 60 -20.12 -1.65 18.52
N PRO A 61 -19.05 -1.83 17.73
CA PRO A 61 -17.97 -0.86 17.72
C PRO A 61 -18.46 0.49 17.21
N ASP A 62 -17.86 1.57 17.72
CA ASP A 62 -18.16 2.94 17.27
C ASP A 62 -18.10 3.00 15.72
N PRO A 63 -19.19 3.44 15.05
CA PRO A 63 -19.23 3.53 13.61
C PRO A 63 -18.12 4.42 13.04
N HIS A 64 -17.70 5.46 13.76
CA HIS A 64 -16.62 6.35 13.32
C HIS A 64 -15.27 5.60 13.29
N VAL A 65 -14.92 4.91 14.38
CA VAL A 65 -13.66 4.17 14.45
C VAL A 65 -13.65 2.98 13.48
N THR A 66 -14.80 2.35 13.26
CA THR A 66 -14.95 1.30 12.24
C THR A 66 -14.72 1.85 10.84
N ALA A 67 -15.27 3.03 10.53
CA ALA A 67 -15.08 3.68 9.24
C ALA A 67 -13.61 4.08 9.01
N GLU A 68 -12.94 4.63 10.03
CA GLU A 68 -11.51 4.95 9.95
C GLU A 68 -10.66 3.71 9.72
N ALA A 69 -10.90 2.63 10.47
CA ALA A 69 -10.18 1.37 10.31
C ALA A 69 -10.34 0.77 8.92
N ARG A 70 -11.55 0.82 8.34
CA ARG A 70 -11.82 0.38 6.96
C ARG A 70 -11.09 1.25 5.95
N ALA A 71 -11.18 2.57 6.08
CA ALA A 71 -10.53 3.50 5.16
C ALA A 71 -9.00 3.38 5.20
N ALA A 72 -8.40 3.26 6.38
CA ALA A 72 -6.96 3.07 6.56
C ALA A 72 -6.48 1.74 5.94
N THR A 73 -7.23 0.65 6.17
CA THR A 73 -6.91 -0.67 5.59
C THR A 73 -7.02 -0.66 4.07
N ALA A 74 -8.09 -0.07 3.52
CA ALA A 74 -8.30 0.03 2.08
C ALA A 74 -7.20 0.87 1.40
N LEU A 75 -6.81 2.00 2.01
CA LEU A 75 -5.73 2.85 1.51
C LEU A 75 -4.40 2.08 1.45
N ALA A 76 -4.07 1.35 2.52
CA ALA A 76 -2.83 0.58 2.55
C ALA A 76 -2.84 -0.57 1.53
N MET A 77 -3.94 -1.30 1.40
CA MET A 77 -4.07 -2.34 0.37
C MET A 77 -3.95 -1.77 -1.05
N GLY A 78 -4.61 -0.64 -1.34
CA GLY A 78 -4.52 0.02 -2.64
C GLY A 78 -3.09 0.47 -2.95
N THR A 79 -2.38 0.99 -1.95
CA THR A 79 -0.97 1.41 -2.07
C THR A 79 -0.06 0.20 -2.35
N LEU A 80 -0.26 -0.91 -1.64
CA LEU A 80 0.48 -2.15 -1.87
C LEU A 80 0.21 -2.73 -3.26
N ARG A 81 -1.04 -2.71 -3.72
CA ARG A 81 -1.41 -3.13 -5.09
C ARG A 81 -0.76 -2.24 -6.15
N TYR A 82 -0.74 -0.93 -5.93
CA TYR A 82 -0.06 0.02 -6.80
C TYR A 82 1.45 -0.28 -6.88
N MET A 83 2.11 -0.46 -5.74
CA MET A 83 3.53 -0.82 -5.69
C MET A 83 3.82 -2.17 -6.36
N ALA A 84 2.98 -3.18 -6.14
CA ALA A 84 3.12 -4.50 -6.78
C ALA A 84 3.01 -4.42 -8.30
N ALA A 85 2.07 -3.64 -8.84
CA ALA A 85 1.94 -3.42 -10.28
C ALA A 85 3.19 -2.74 -10.86
N ARG A 86 3.77 -1.79 -10.12
CA ARG A 86 5.00 -1.10 -10.52
C ARG A 86 6.21 -2.04 -10.55
N LEU A 87 6.39 -2.86 -9.51
CA LEU A 87 7.47 -3.84 -9.44
C LEU A 87 7.39 -4.91 -10.53
N ARG A 88 6.17 -5.28 -10.96
CA ARG A 88 5.95 -6.22 -12.07
C ARG A 88 6.17 -5.62 -13.46
N GLY A 89 6.54 -4.34 -13.54
CA GLY A 89 6.64 -3.64 -14.82
C GLY A 89 5.30 -3.50 -15.54
N GLN A 90 4.18 -3.68 -14.83
CA GLN A 90 2.82 -3.44 -15.35
C GLN A 90 2.44 -1.95 -15.26
N ASP A 91 3.31 -1.13 -14.68
CA ASP A 91 3.20 0.32 -14.56
C ASP A 91 4.12 1.03 -15.57
N ARG A 92 4.04 0.66 -16.86
CA ARG A 92 4.78 1.34 -17.96
C ARG A 92 4.14 2.69 -18.31
N GLY A 93 3.97 3.55 -17.32
CA GLY A 93 3.50 4.92 -17.52
C GLY A 93 2.01 5.13 -17.28
N ARG A 94 1.47 4.68 -16.14
CA ARG A 94 0.12 5.10 -15.78
C ARG A 94 0.05 6.61 -15.53
N LYS A 95 -0.81 7.26 -16.30
CA LYS A 95 -1.01 8.71 -16.32
C LYS A 95 -1.66 9.20 -15.02
N LYS A 96 -1.73 10.52 -14.84
CA LYS A 96 -2.41 11.18 -13.72
C LYS A 96 -3.86 10.70 -13.51
N ASP A 97 -4.47 10.15 -14.57
CA ASP A 97 -5.84 9.62 -14.60
C ASP A 97 -5.95 8.13 -14.23
N ASP A 98 -4.91 7.53 -13.63
CA ASP A 98 -4.98 6.16 -13.15
C ASP A 98 -6.12 5.98 -12.13
N PRO A 99 -7.06 5.04 -12.37
CA PRO A 99 -8.22 4.87 -11.50
C PRO A 99 -7.84 4.48 -10.07
N LEU A 100 -6.77 3.69 -9.89
CA LEU A 100 -6.27 3.32 -8.56
C LEU A 100 -5.70 4.54 -7.82
N ARG A 101 -4.98 5.43 -8.49
CA ARG A 101 -4.49 6.69 -7.92
C ARG A 101 -5.63 7.61 -7.51
N ALA A 102 -6.66 7.76 -8.35
CA ALA A 102 -7.84 8.54 -8.02
C ALA A 102 -8.60 7.97 -6.80
N GLU A 103 -8.68 6.65 -6.69
CA GLU A 103 -9.28 5.97 -5.54
C GLU A 103 -8.47 6.18 -4.25
N LEU A 104 -7.14 6.08 -4.33
CA LEU A 104 -6.24 6.38 -3.20
C LEU A 104 -6.36 7.82 -2.71
N ASP A 105 -6.49 8.79 -3.62
CA ASP A 105 -6.68 10.19 -3.24
C ASP A 105 -8.04 10.44 -2.60
N LYS A 106 -9.10 9.75 -3.04
CA LYS A 106 -10.41 9.78 -2.36
C LYS A 106 -10.32 9.22 -0.94
N MET A 107 -9.63 8.09 -0.76
CA MET A 107 -9.43 7.49 0.57
C MET A 107 -8.62 8.39 1.51
N ARG A 108 -7.58 9.07 1.01
CA ARG A 108 -6.84 10.08 1.79
C ARG A 108 -7.74 11.21 2.26
N LYS A 109 -8.55 11.78 1.35
CA LYS A 109 -9.51 12.84 1.70
C LYS A 109 -10.49 12.38 2.77
N MET A 110 -11.03 11.17 2.64
CA MET A 110 -11.94 10.59 3.62
C MET A 110 -11.32 10.49 5.01
N LEU A 111 -10.08 10.00 5.12
CA LEU A 111 -9.35 9.93 6.40
C LEU A 111 -9.13 11.32 7.01
N MET A 112 -8.78 12.32 6.20
CA MET A 112 -8.62 13.70 6.71
C MET A 112 -9.95 14.28 7.23
N THR A 113 -11.06 14.00 6.55
CA THR A 113 -12.39 14.40 7.00
C THR A 113 -12.76 13.73 8.32
N LEU A 114 -12.55 12.41 8.44
CA LEU A 114 -12.85 11.66 9.67
C LEU A 114 -12.08 12.20 10.88
N ARG A 115 -10.78 12.49 10.71
CA ARG A 115 -9.95 13.09 11.76
C ARG A 115 -10.36 14.51 12.12
N SER A 116 -10.77 15.30 11.13
CA SER A 116 -11.26 16.67 11.37
C SER A 116 -12.55 16.68 12.18
N LEU A 117 -13.45 15.72 11.92
CA LEU A 117 -14.69 15.54 12.68
C LEU A 117 -14.41 15.08 14.12
N GLU A 118 -13.46 14.16 14.31
CA GLU A 118 -13.03 13.73 15.64
C GLU A 118 -12.44 14.90 16.45
N LYS A 119 -11.55 15.68 15.83
CA LYS A 119 -10.97 16.87 16.45
C LYS A 119 -12.03 17.89 16.85
N LYS A 120 -13.06 18.11 16.01
CA LYS A 120 -14.17 19.01 16.34
C LYS A 120 -15.03 18.47 17.49
N ARG A 121 -15.23 17.16 17.58
CA ARG A 121 -15.99 16.50 18.64
C ARG A 121 -15.26 16.52 19.99
N ASN A 122 -13.93 16.37 19.98
CA ASN A 122 -13.13 16.36 21.22
C ASN A 122 -12.58 17.74 21.63
N GLY A 123 -12.58 18.74 20.73
CA GLY A 123 -11.99 20.07 20.95
C GLY A 123 -12.97 21.24 20.97
N GLY A 124 -14.29 21.00 21.00
CA GLY A 124 -15.32 22.05 20.95
C GLY A 124 -15.63 22.78 22.26
N GLY A 125 -14.76 22.72 23.27
CA GLY A 125 -14.92 23.41 24.55
C GLY A 125 -13.77 24.37 24.81
N GLY A 126 -13.81 25.57 24.24
CA GLY A 126 -12.86 26.63 24.57
C GLY A 126 -12.70 27.64 23.45
N GLY A 127 -13.45 28.74 23.53
CA GLY A 127 -13.11 29.93 22.75
C GLY A 127 -14.26 30.81 22.31
N GLU A 128 -15.21 31.16 23.18
CA GLU A 128 -15.95 32.43 23.08
C GLU A 128 -16.08 33.03 24.48
N ALA A 129 -15.03 33.72 24.91
CA ALA A 129 -15.11 34.71 25.98
C ALA A 129 -15.26 36.08 25.32
N GLU A 130 -16.47 36.62 25.44
CA GLU A 130 -16.75 37.95 25.98
C GLU A 130 -15.82 39.11 25.59
N GLY A 131 -16.39 40.13 24.92
CA GLY A 131 -15.79 41.46 24.87
C GLY A 131 -16.43 42.36 23.82
N GLY A 132 -17.41 43.19 24.22
CA GLY A 132 -17.85 44.32 23.39
C GLY A 132 -19.22 44.87 23.76
N GLY A 133 -19.29 45.66 24.84
CA GLY A 133 -20.43 46.48 25.23
C GLY A 133 -20.09 47.38 26.41
#